data_AF-A0A8J3LVE7-F1
#
_entry.id   AF-A0A8J3LVE7-F1
#
_cell.length_a   1.000
_cell.length_b   1.000
_cell.length_c   1.000
_cell.angle_alpha   90.00
_cell.angle_beta   90.00
_cell.angle_gamma   90.00
#
_symmetry.space_group_name_H-M   'P 1'
#
loop_
_entity.id
_entity.type
_entity.pdbx_description
1 polymer ?
#
loop_
_entity_poly.entity_id
_entity_poly.type
_entity_poly.pdbx_seq_one_letter_code
_entity_poly.pdbx_strand_id
1 'polypeptide(L)'
;MSSSDDEVWPAYLEHTRELAGQLLRADDPYDVGLQFMGDTIEVITTGEYAYAVSMYNLWGELTDWVELKPAEEDLAKAEMVRAAREWLALNPRDRDAVRRYFDHWLHEVFHRHQS
;
A
#
# COMPACT_ATOMS: atom_id res chain seq x y z
N MET A 1 9.52 22.97 -12.69
CA MET A 1 8.92 21.94 -11.82
C MET A 1 9.34 22.31 -10.42
N SER A 2 8.38 22.75 -9.62
CA SER A 2 8.51 23.94 -8.78
C SER A 2 8.11 23.62 -7.35
N SER A 3 9.06 23.36 -6.44
CA SER A 3 8.98 23.41 -4.96
C SER A 3 7.90 22.56 -4.24
N SER A 4 6.72 22.38 -4.82
CA SER A 4 5.55 21.63 -4.36
C SER A 4 5.82 20.12 -4.44
N ASP A 5 6.35 19.65 -5.56
CA ASP A 5 6.63 18.22 -5.79
C ASP A 5 7.67 17.67 -4.77
N ASP A 6 8.59 18.54 -4.30
CA ASP A 6 9.63 18.19 -3.33
C ASP A 6 9.07 17.98 -1.90
N GLU A 7 7.88 18.51 -1.59
CA GLU A 7 7.22 18.39 -0.28
C GLU A 7 6.09 17.35 -0.26
N VAL A 8 5.35 17.22 -1.38
CA VAL A 8 4.21 16.29 -1.49
C VAL A 8 4.67 14.84 -1.30
N TRP A 9 5.76 14.44 -1.93
CA TRP A 9 6.20 13.05 -1.89
C TRP A 9 6.70 12.59 -0.51
N PRO A 10 7.60 13.33 0.18
CA PRO A 10 7.96 12.98 1.55
C PRO A 10 6.78 12.97 2.52
N ALA A 11 5.86 13.95 2.41
CA ALA A 11 4.68 14.02 3.27
C ALA A 11 3.76 12.81 3.05
N TYR A 12 3.55 12.41 1.79
CA TYR A 12 2.81 11.21 1.45
C TYR A 12 3.47 9.93 2.01
N LEU A 13 4.79 9.81 1.93
CA LEU A 13 5.51 8.68 2.52
C LEU A 13 5.38 8.62 4.05
N GLU A 14 5.35 9.76 4.73
CA GLU A 14 5.08 9.81 6.17
C GLU A 14 3.63 9.39 6.46
N HIS A 15 2.67 9.94 5.72
CA HIS A 15 1.25 9.61 5.84
C HIS A 15 0.97 8.12 5.63
N THR A 16 1.54 7.50 4.60
CA THR A 16 1.40 6.04 4.38
C THR A 16 1.98 5.22 5.53
N ARG A 17 3.00 5.70 6.24
CA ARG A 17 3.50 5.01 7.44
C ARG A 17 2.53 5.18 8.62
N GLU A 18 1.90 6.33 8.76
CA GLU A 18 0.85 6.54 9.75
C GLU A 18 -0.33 5.60 9.51
N LEU A 19 -0.83 5.53 8.27
CA LEU A 19 -1.89 4.60 7.87
C LEU A 19 -1.50 3.14 8.12
N ALA A 20 -0.29 2.73 7.76
CA ALA A 20 0.19 1.38 8.06
C ALA A 20 0.19 1.10 9.58
N GLY A 21 0.58 2.10 10.40
CA GLY A 21 0.49 2.01 11.85
C GLY A 21 -0.94 1.90 12.38
N GLN A 22 -1.89 2.61 11.77
CA GLN A 22 -3.31 2.51 12.11
C GLN A 22 -3.86 1.13 11.75
N LEU A 23 -3.52 0.62 10.56
CA LEU A 23 -3.93 -0.69 10.07
C LEU A 23 -3.52 -1.81 11.02
N LEU A 24 -2.31 -1.77 11.59
CA LEU A 24 -1.85 -2.75 12.59
C LEU A 24 -2.65 -2.77 13.90
N ARG A 25 -3.45 -1.72 14.16
CA ARG A 25 -4.23 -1.55 15.39
C ARG A 25 -5.74 -1.52 15.13
N ALA A 26 -6.15 -1.55 13.87
CA ALA A 26 -7.55 -1.48 13.48
C ALA A 26 -8.24 -2.80 13.80
N ASP A 27 -9.49 -2.72 14.26
CA ASP A 27 -10.35 -3.89 14.40
C ASP A 27 -10.70 -4.49 13.02
N ASP A 28 -10.84 -3.62 12.00
CA ASP A 28 -10.95 -4.02 10.60
C ASP A 28 -9.88 -3.31 9.75
N PRO A 29 -8.86 -4.03 9.23
CA PRO A 29 -7.84 -3.44 8.36
C PRO A 29 -8.38 -3.04 6.97
N TYR A 30 -9.57 -3.51 6.59
CA TYR A 30 -10.18 -3.21 5.29
C TYR A 30 -10.42 -1.72 5.08
N ASP A 31 -11.05 -1.05 6.05
CA ASP A 31 -11.37 0.38 5.97
C ASP A 31 -10.12 1.24 5.81
N VAL A 32 -9.04 0.87 6.52
CA VAL A 32 -7.75 1.57 6.41
C VAL A 32 -7.08 1.28 5.07
N GLY A 33 -7.25 0.09 4.51
CA GLY A 33 -6.81 -0.25 3.15
C GLY A 33 -7.52 0.57 2.06
N LEU A 34 -8.83 0.78 2.19
CA LEU A 34 -9.57 1.69 1.30
C LEU A 34 -9.08 3.13 1.42
N GLN A 35 -8.78 3.59 2.64
CA GLN A 35 -8.19 4.91 2.84
C GLN A 35 -6.81 5.02 2.17
N PHE A 36 -5.96 4.00 2.30
CA PHE A 36 -4.69 3.92 1.58
C PHE A 36 -4.86 4.11 0.07
N MET A 37 -5.81 3.40 -0.52
CA MET A 37 -6.11 3.50 -1.94
C MET A 37 -6.60 4.91 -2.32
N GLY A 38 -7.56 5.46 -1.55
CA GLY A 38 -8.11 6.80 -1.74
C GLY A 38 -7.05 7.91 -1.68
N ASP A 39 -6.23 7.91 -0.63
CA ASP A 39 -5.19 8.93 -0.46
C ASP A 39 -4.10 8.79 -1.53
N THR A 40 -3.82 7.55 -1.98
CA THR A 40 -2.84 7.32 -3.06
C THR A 40 -3.34 7.80 -4.41
N ILE A 41 -4.63 7.63 -4.73
CA ILE A 41 -5.16 8.12 -6.01
C ILE A 41 -5.12 9.65 -6.06
N GLU A 42 -5.39 10.35 -4.96
CA GLU A 42 -5.21 11.79 -4.87
C GLU A 42 -3.76 12.18 -5.21
N VAL A 43 -2.76 11.51 -4.61
CA VAL A 43 -1.35 11.76 -4.92
C VAL A 43 -1.02 11.52 -6.39
N ILE A 44 -1.48 10.41 -6.98
CA ILE A 44 -1.29 10.13 -8.42
C ILE A 44 -1.85 11.26 -9.29
N THR A 45 -2.98 11.86 -8.93
CA THR A 45 -3.56 12.97 -9.73
C THR A 45 -2.78 14.27 -9.63
N THR A 46 -1.92 14.43 -8.62
CA THR A 46 -1.11 15.65 -8.42
C THR A 46 0.24 15.62 -9.13
N GLY A 47 0.70 14.47 -9.61
CA GLY A 47 1.96 14.35 -10.34
C GLY A 47 2.46 12.92 -10.53
N GLU A 48 3.58 12.79 -11.24
CA GLU A 48 4.24 11.49 -11.46
C GLU A 48 5.21 11.19 -10.31
N TYR A 49 4.74 10.44 -9.32
CA TYR A 49 5.54 10.02 -8.19
C TYR A 49 5.95 8.55 -8.26
N ALA A 50 7.22 8.29 -7.99
CA ALA A 50 7.79 6.95 -8.04
C ALA A 50 7.02 6.02 -7.09
N TYR A 51 6.52 4.89 -7.60
CA TYR A 51 5.78 3.87 -6.84
C TYR A 51 4.40 4.27 -6.30
N ALA A 52 3.88 5.47 -6.57
CA ALA A 52 2.49 5.81 -6.17
C ALA A 52 1.49 4.84 -6.82
N VAL A 53 1.66 4.53 -8.10
CA VAL A 53 0.85 3.51 -8.81
C VAL A 53 1.04 2.11 -8.20
N SER A 54 2.26 1.74 -7.80
CA SER A 54 2.52 0.45 -7.14
C SER A 54 1.83 0.34 -5.79
N MET A 55 1.81 1.43 -5.02
CA MET A 55 1.09 1.51 -3.75
C MET A 55 -0.43 1.40 -3.96
N TYR A 56 -0.97 2.12 -4.96
CA TYR A 56 -2.38 2.03 -5.33
C TYR A 56 -2.77 0.59 -5.69
N ASN A 57 -1.98 -0.06 -6.55
CA ASN A 57 -2.24 -1.43 -6.98
C ASN A 57 -2.14 -2.42 -5.81
N LEU A 58 -1.18 -2.26 -4.90
CA LEU A 58 -1.04 -3.12 -3.73
C LEU A 58 -2.32 -3.12 -2.89
N TRP A 59 -2.77 -1.92 -2.51
CA TRP A 59 -3.96 -1.80 -1.65
C TRP A 59 -5.24 -2.15 -2.39
N GLY A 60 -5.36 -1.79 -3.67
CA GLY A 60 -6.49 -2.17 -4.52
C GLY A 60 -6.65 -3.69 -4.64
N GLU A 61 -5.57 -4.43 -4.93
CA GLU A 61 -5.62 -5.90 -5.01
C GLU A 61 -5.97 -6.55 -3.66
N LEU A 62 -5.48 -5.99 -2.54
CA LEU A 62 -5.82 -6.50 -1.20
C LEU A 62 -7.30 -6.25 -0.84
N THR A 63 -7.84 -5.07 -1.15
CA THR A 63 -9.25 -4.77 -0.91
C THR A 63 -10.15 -5.56 -1.86
N ASP A 64 -9.78 -5.68 -3.13
CA ASP A 64 -10.48 -6.51 -4.11
C ASP A 64 -10.49 -7.98 -3.67
N TRP A 65 -9.40 -8.48 -3.06
CA TRP A 65 -9.39 -9.84 -2.53
C TRP A 65 -10.46 -10.04 -1.45
N VAL A 66 -10.60 -9.11 -0.50
CA VAL A 66 -11.67 -9.14 0.51
C VAL A 66 -13.05 -9.14 -0.16
N GLU A 67 -13.29 -8.27 -1.15
CA GLU A 67 -14.59 -8.12 -1.79
C GLU A 67 -14.95 -9.29 -2.72
N LEU A 68 -13.99 -9.77 -3.51
CA LEU A 68 -14.22 -10.75 -4.57
C LEU A 68 -14.15 -12.20 -4.08
N LYS A 69 -13.46 -12.45 -2.95
CA LYS A 69 -13.34 -13.78 -2.35
C LYS A 69 -13.69 -13.75 -0.86
N PRO A 70 -14.98 -13.57 -0.49
CA PRO A 70 -15.40 -13.45 0.91
C PRO A 70 -15.10 -14.70 1.76
N ALA A 71 -14.93 -15.88 1.14
CA ALA A 71 -14.50 -17.09 1.85
C ALA A 71 -13.04 -17.02 2.36
N GLU A 72 -12.25 -16.10 1.82
CA GLU A 72 -10.83 -15.86 2.16
C GLU A 72 -10.65 -14.54 2.91
N GLU A 73 -11.72 -13.89 3.39
CA GLU A 73 -11.68 -12.56 4.02
C GLU A 73 -10.65 -12.48 5.16
N ASP A 74 -10.65 -13.43 6.10
CA ASP A 74 -9.71 -13.45 7.22
C ASP A 74 -8.25 -13.55 6.74
N LEU A 75 -8.00 -14.29 5.66
CA LEU A 75 -6.68 -14.43 5.06
C LEU A 75 -6.26 -13.12 4.37
N ALA A 76 -7.14 -12.52 3.58
CA ALA A 76 -6.88 -11.24 2.92
C ALA A 76 -6.58 -10.14 3.94
N LYS A 77 -7.37 -10.05 5.01
CA LYS A 77 -7.14 -9.12 6.13
C LYS A 77 -5.81 -9.40 6.84
N ALA A 78 -5.42 -10.66 7.02
CA ALA A 78 -4.11 -11.00 7.58
C ALA A 78 -2.94 -10.57 6.66
N GLU A 79 -3.08 -10.72 5.34
CA GLU A 79 -2.09 -10.26 4.36
C GLU A 79 -2.02 -8.72 4.30
N MET A 80 -3.13 -7.99 4.48
CA MET A 80 -3.12 -6.52 4.65
C MET A 80 -2.26 -6.10 5.85
N VAL A 81 -2.45 -6.77 6.99
CA VAL A 81 -1.65 -6.53 8.21
C VAL A 81 -0.18 -6.85 7.96
N ARG A 82 0.12 -7.91 7.22
CA ARG A 82 1.48 -8.27 6.85
C ARG A 82 2.12 -7.22 5.93
N ALA A 83 1.43 -6.79 4.88
CA ALA A 83 1.89 -5.76 3.96
C ALA A 83 2.22 -4.46 4.69
N ALA A 84 1.35 -4.02 5.61
CA ALA A 84 1.58 -2.83 6.45
C ALA A 84 2.79 -2.99 7.38
N ARG A 85 2.95 -4.16 8.01
CA ARG A 85 4.09 -4.44 8.90
C ARG A 85 5.42 -4.40 8.13
N GLU A 86 5.45 -5.02 6.96
CA GLU A 86 6.61 -5.02 6.08
C GLU A 86 6.92 -3.58 5.62
N TRP A 87 5.92 -2.80 5.21
CA TRP A 87 6.11 -1.38 4.85
C TRP A 87 6.74 -0.56 5.98
N LEU A 88 6.28 -0.74 7.22
CA LEU A 88 6.82 -0.04 8.39
C LEU A 88 8.27 -0.42 8.69
N ALA A 89 8.67 -1.66 8.40
CA ALA A 89 10.03 -2.14 8.62
C ALA A 89 11.05 -1.60 7.58
N LEU A 90 10.57 -1.07 6.44
CA LEU A 90 11.42 -0.52 5.39
C LEU A 90 11.93 0.87 5.73
N ASN A 91 13.12 1.18 5.20
CA ASN A 91 13.57 2.55 5.02
C ASN A 91 13.05 3.07 3.66
N PRO A 92 12.10 4.02 3.63
CA PRO A 92 11.50 4.49 2.37
C PRO A 92 12.47 5.30 1.50
N ARG A 93 13.64 5.70 2.04
CA ARG A 93 14.71 6.34 1.25
C ARG A 93 15.59 5.34 0.50
N ASP A 94 15.54 4.07 0.87
CA ASP A 94 16.24 2.99 0.16
C ASP A 94 15.38 2.52 -1.02
N ARG A 95 15.68 3.05 -2.22
CA ARG A 95 14.92 2.74 -3.44
C ARG A 95 14.96 1.26 -3.81
N ASP A 96 16.05 0.55 -3.52
CA ASP A 96 16.15 -0.88 -3.81
C ASP A 96 15.34 -1.73 -2.82
N ALA A 97 15.21 -1.29 -1.57
CA ALA A 97 14.33 -1.92 -0.60
C ALA A 97 12.85 -1.70 -0.97
N VAL A 98 12.48 -0.47 -1.35
CA VAL A 98 11.10 -0.14 -1.80
C VAL A 98 10.73 -0.92 -3.06
N ARG A 99 11.63 -0.98 -4.06
CA ARG A 99 11.39 -1.78 -5.27
C ARG A 99 11.16 -3.25 -4.95
N ARG A 100 12.03 -3.87 -4.14
CA ARG A 100 11.90 -5.29 -3.77
C ARG A 100 10.61 -5.59 -3.01
N TYR A 101 10.15 -4.65 -2.18
CA TYR A 101 8.86 -4.76 -1.51
C TYR A 101 7.70 -4.85 -2.50
N PHE A 102 7.64 -3.93 -3.47
CA PHE A 102 6.58 -3.96 -4.48
C PHE A 102 6.71 -5.14 -5.43
N ASP A 103 7.93 -5.53 -5.84
CA ASP A 103 8.16 -6.72 -6.66
C ASP A 103 7.62 -7.98 -5.96
N HIS A 104 7.87 -8.13 -4.65
CA HIS A 104 7.36 -9.24 -3.86
C HIS A 104 5.83 -9.29 -3.87
N TRP A 105 5.16 -8.19 -3.53
CA TRP A 105 3.71 -8.18 -3.40
C TRP A 105 3.00 -8.29 -4.75
N LEU A 106 3.39 -7.46 -5.72
CA LEU A 106 2.70 -7.35 -7.01
C LEU A 106 2.99 -8.51 -7.97
N HIS A 107 4.12 -9.22 -7.80
CA HIS A 107 4.52 -10.27 -8.74
C HIS A 107 4.68 -11.64 -8.12
N GLU A 108 4.98 -11.75 -6.81
CA GLU A 108 5.14 -13.06 -6.17
C GLU A 108 3.91 -13.46 -5.37
N VAL A 109 3.36 -12.55 -4.55
CA VAL A 109 2.20 -12.85 -3.70
C VAL A 109 0.94 -12.93 -4.54
N PHE A 110 0.54 -11.86 -5.22
CA PHE A 110 -0.72 -11.85 -5.98
C PHE A 110 -0.75 -12.85 -7.12
N HIS A 111 0.38 -13.10 -7.78
CA HIS A 111 0.45 -14.11 -8.84
C HIS A 111 0.09 -15.52 -8.33
N ARG A 112 0.44 -15.85 -7.08
CA ARG A 112 0.10 -17.14 -6.45
C ARG A 112 -1.36 -17.25 -6.02
N HIS A 113 -2.07 -16.14 -5.87
CA HIS A 113 -3.49 -16.10 -5.46
C HIS A 113 -4.46 -16.04 -6.66
N GLN A 114 -3.95 -15.79 -7.87
CA GLN A 114 -4.73 -15.80 -9.11
C GLN A 114 -4.69 -17.16 -9.85
N SER A 115 -3.95 -18.16 -9.31
CA SER A 115 -3.85 -19.52 -9.85
C SER A 115 -4.80 -20.49 -9.16
#